data_AF-A0A2N0RLA9-F1
#
_entry.id   AF-A0A2N0RLA9-F1
#
_cell.length_a   1.000
_cell.length_b   1.000
_cell.length_c   1.000
_cell.angle_alpha   90.00
_cell.angle_beta   90.00
_cell.angle_gamma   90.00
#
_symmetry.space_group_name_H-M   'P 1'
#
loop_
_entity.id
_entity.type
_entity.pdbx_description
1 polymer ?
#
loop_
_entity_poly.entity_id
_entity_poly.type
_entity_poly.pdbx_seq_one_letter_code
_entity_poly.pdbx_strand_id
1 'polypeptide(L)'
;MFEYRKSMKDFDGDMLDVILEPQLKPGEKELVQVTHDECHFYANDGQQKIWIREDEDILRSKHIGRSIMVSAFLCSCHGLLQLSDEQLRANPHIGNKEAFLVHQAIPIFELLHPGCIGVFCFDQSINHNAMAADALIASKMNLSPGGAQPKMRDGWYINEHDERCAQSMIFPNNHKLKGQQKGIKQVLKERNLWPTKGIRLMCEQCSGKHDDINPERIDCCA
;
A
#
# COMPACT_ATOMS: atom_id res chain seq x y z
N MET A 1 -17.44 -0.26 11.08
CA MET A 1 -17.82 -1.56 10.48
C MET A 1 -19.31 -1.85 10.69
N PHE A 2 -19.86 -1.72 11.91
CA PHE A 2 -21.29 -1.93 12.19
C PHE A 2 -22.28 -1.05 11.39
N GLU A 3 -21.92 0.18 11.04
CA GLU A 3 -22.79 1.05 10.24
C GLU A 3 -22.91 0.58 8.79
N TYR A 4 -21.80 0.09 8.21
CA TYR A 4 -21.76 -0.41 6.83
C TYR A 4 -22.51 -1.73 6.65
N ARG A 5 -22.58 -2.57 7.69
CA ARG A 5 -23.25 -3.88 7.63
C ARG A 5 -24.72 -3.79 7.22
N LYS A 6 -25.41 -2.68 7.53
CA LYS A 6 -26.84 -2.49 7.18
C LYS A 6 -27.09 -2.44 5.68
N SER A 7 -26.09 -2.07 4.89
CA SER A 7 -26.15 -1.99 3.44
C SER A 7 -25.39 -3.14 2.76
N MET A 8 -24.92 -4.13 3.53
CA MET A 8 -24.24 -5.33 3.03
C MET A 8 -25.19 -6.52 3.08
N LYS A 9 -25.00 -7.48 2.17
CA LYS A 9 -25.63 -8.79 2.28
C LYS A 9 -25.10 -9.53 3.51
N ASP A 10 -25.99 -10.25 4.17
CA ASP A 10 -25.66 -11.20 5.23
C ASP A 10 -25.93 -12.62 4.76
N PHE A 11 -25.33 -13.60 5.44
CA PHE A 11 -25.45 -15.02 5.08
C PHE A 11 -25.81 -15.83 6.32
N ASP A 12 -26.80 -16.71 6.17
CA ASP A 12 -27.36 -17.53 7.25
C ASP A 12 -27.46 -19.01 6.81
N GLY A 13 -27.82 -19.88 7.76
CA GLY A 13 -27.81 -21.33 7.61
C GLY A 13 -26.46 -21.95 7.95
N ASP A 14 -26.45 -23.25 8.28
CA ASP A 14 -25.25 -23.98 8.70
C ASP A 14 -24.13 -23.97 7.63
N MET A 15 -24.52 -23.81 6.36
CA MET A 15 -23.64 -23.76 5.20
C MET A 15 -23.49 -22.36 4.60
N LEU A 16 -24.08 -21.32 5.23
CA LEU A 16 -24.08 -19.94 4.75
C LEU A 16 -24.70 -19.77 3.33
N ASP A 17 -25.67 -20.61 2.99
CA ASP A 17 -26.33 -20.66 1.69
C ASP A 17 -27.59 -19.79 1.60
N VAL A 18 -28.09 -19.27 2.73
CA VAL A 18 -29.23 -18.36 2.78
C VAL A 18 -28.74 -16.91 2.70
N ILE A 19 -29.02 -16.24 1.58
CA ILE A 19 -28.65 -14.83 1.38
C ILE A 19 -29.72 -13.91 1.97
N LEU A 20 -29.31 -13.01 2.86
CA LEU A 20 -30.15 -11.98 3.45
C LEU A 20 -29.84 -10.63 2.79
N GLU A 21 -30.80 -10.13 2.01
CA GLU A 21 -30.67 -8.88 1.26
C GLU A 21 -30.78 -7.64 2.18
N PRO A 22 -29.94 -6.61 1.99
CA PRO A 22 -29.96 -5.41 2.82
C PRO A 22 -31.20 -4.54 2.55
N GLN A 23 -31.66 -3.84 3.59
CA GLN A 23 -32.76 -2.88 3.49
C GLN A 23 -32.21 -1.50 3.09
N LEU A 24 -32.13 -1.25 1.78
CA LEU A 24 -31.60 0.00 1.22
C LEU A 24 -32.69 1.08 1.07
N LYS A 25 -32.37 2.32 1.43
CA LYS A 25 -33.24 3.47 1.14
C LYS A 25 -33.11 3.90 -0.33
N PRO A 26 -34.08 4.67 -0.86
CA PRO A 26 -33.97 5.23 -2.19
C PRO A 26 -32.67 6.03 -2.38
N GLY A 27 -31.84 5.62 -3.35
CA GLY A 27 -30.55 6.24 -3.65
C GLY A 27 -29.35 5.66 -2.90
N GLU A 28 -29.56 4.77 -1.93
CA GLU A 28 -28.47 4.01 -1.32
C GLU A 28 -28.01 2.88 -2.26
N LYS A 29 -26.71 2.61 -2.25
CA LYS A 29 -26.10 1.51 -3.00
C LYS A 29 -25.75 0.39 -2.04
N GLU A 30 -25.83 -0.84 -2.54
CA GLU A 30 -25.33 -2.00 -1.84
C GLU A 30 -23.81 -1.86 -1.60
N LEU A 31 -23.39 -2.21 -0.39
CA LEU A 31 -21.98 -2.32 -0.03
C LEU A 31 -21.54 -3.76 -0.11
N VAL A 32 -20.37 -3.99 -0.69
CA VAL A 32 -19.76 -5.32 -0.77
C VAL A 32 -18.42 -5.28 -0.06
N GLN A 33 -18.29 -6.06 1.01
CA GLN A 33 -17.00 -6.20 1.69
C GLN A 33 -16.06 -7.07 0.85
N VAL A 34 -14.87 -6.55 0.62
CA VAL A 34 -13.78 -7.28 -0.03
C VAL A 34 -12.61 -7.35 0.95
N THR A 35 -12.19 -8.54 1.34
CA THR A 35 -11.03 -8.74 2.22
C THR A 35 -9.79 -9.13 1.42
N HIS A 36 -8.61 -8.81 1.92
CA HIS A 36 -7.34 -9.23 1.34
C HIS A 36 -6.35 -9.61 2.42
N ASP A 37 -5.59 -10.67 2.15
CA ASP A 37 -4.53 -11.18 3.02
C ASP A 37 -3.47 -11.93 2.19
N GLU A 38 -2.31 -12.17 2.81
CA GLU A 38 -1.17 -12.87 2.24
C GLU A 38 -0.81 -14.12 3.05
N CYS A 39 -0.70 -15.26 2.38
CA CYS A 39 -0.31 -16.53 2.99
C CYS A 39 0.96 -17.09 2.34
N HIS A 40 1.81 -17.73 3.14
CA HIS A 40 3.00 -18.43 2.66
C HIS A 40 2.79 -19.93 2.76
N PHE A 41 3.07 -20.63 1.67
CA PHE A 41 3.12 -22.09 1.64
C PHE A 41 4.54 -22.53 1.32
N TYR A 42 5.06 -23.48 2.06
CA TYR A 42 6.40 -23.99 1.87
C TYR A 42 6.39 -25.39 1.27
N ALA A 43 7.42 -25.72 0.49
CA ALA A 43 7.55 -27.00 -0.21
C ALA A 43 7.51 -28.21 0.74
N ASN A 44 7.90 -28.01 2.01
CA ASN A 44 7.95 -29.07 3.01
C ASN A 44 6.86 -28.97 4.10
N ASP A 45 5.83 -28.15 3.90
CA ASP A 45 4.64 -28.06 4.79
C ASP A 45 3.74 -29.30 4.74
N GLY A 46 4.15 -30.36 4.03
CA GLY A 46 3.41 -31.61 3.90
C GLY A 46 3.18 -32.35 5.23
N GLN A 47 2.30 -33.36 5.18
CA GLN A 47 1.84 -34.14 6.34
C GLN A 47 2.97 -34.49 7.32
N GLN A 48 2.80 -34.12 8.59
CA GLN A 48 3.81 -34.38 9.64
C GLN A 48 3.94 -35.87 10.01
N LYS A 49 2.97 -36.69 9.61
CA LYS A 49 2.92 -38.13 9.89
C LYS A 49 2.89 -38.88 8.57
N ILE A 50 3.72 -39.91 8.47
CA ILE A 50 3.76 -40.84 7.35
C ILE A 50 3.65 -42.25 7.90
N TRP A 51 2.96 -43.13 7.19
CA TRP A 51 2.96 -44.55 7.48
C TRP A 51 4.10 -45.20 6.70
N ILE A 52 5.05 -45.77 7.43
CA ILE A 52 6.21 -46.48 6.88
C ILE A 52 6.10 -47.95 7.27
N ARG A 53 6.64 -48.83 6.43
CA ARG A 53 6.78 -50.26 6.77
C ARG A 53 7.88 -50.42 7.82
N GLU A 54 7.82 -51.49 8.61
CA GLU A 54 8.78 -51.74 9.70
C GLU A 54 10.24 -51.81 9.25
N ASP A 55 10.49 -52.11 7.97
CA ASP A 55 11.80 -52.26 7.35
C ASP A 55 12.25 -51.02 6.53
N GLU A 56 11.47 -49.94 6.53
CA GLU A 56 11.77 -48.72 5.77
C GLU A 56 12.08 -47.53 6.68
N ASP A 57 13.24 -46.89 6.46
CA ASP A 57 13.58 -45.60 7.08
C ASP A 57 13.52 -44.48 6.05
N ILE A 58 12.53 -43.60 6.17
CA ILE A 58 12.43 -42.40 5.31
C ILE A 58 12.91 -41.18 6.09
N LEU A 59 14.09 -40.66 5.70
CA LEU A 59 14.60 -39.39 6.21
C LEU A 59 14.00 -38.23 5.42
N ARG A 60 13.15 -37.43 6.07
CA ARG A 60 12.70 -36.14 5.53
C ARG A 60 13.70 -35.05 5.84
N SER A 61 13.86 -34.14 4.88
CA SER A 61 14.62 -32.92 5.13
C SER A 61 13.92 -32.04 6.18
N LYS A 62 14.71 -31.57 7.16
CA LYS A 62 14.26 -30.63 8.20
C LYS A 62 14.15 -29.19 7.70
N HIS A 63 14.68 -28.88 6.51
CA HIS A 63 14.55 -27.53 5.95
C HIS A 63 13.09 -27.27 5.53
N ILE A 64 12.64 -26.02 5.63
CA ILE A 64 11.27 -25.64 5.24
C ILE A 64 11.07 -25.67 3.72
N GLY A 65 12.16 -25.66 2.94
CA GLY A 65 12.12 -25.68 1.48
C GLY A 65 11.79 -24.31 0.88
N ARG A 66 11.50 -24.27 -0.42
CA ARG A 66 11.09 -23.04 -1.12
C ARG A 66 9.68 -22.63 -0.70
N SER A 67 9.41 -21.34 -0.64
CA SER A 67 8.07 -20.82 -0.41
C SER A 67 7.41 -20.31 -1.69
N ILE A 68 6.09 -20.34 -1.69
CA ILE A 68 5.22 -19.54 -2.55
C ILE A 68 4.40 -18.62 -1.64
N MET A 69 4.39 -17.33 -1.96
CA MET A 69 3.48 -16.36 -1.33
C MET A 69 2.24 -16.28 -2.21
N VAL A 70 1.07 -16.49 -1.62
CA VAL A 70 -0.23 -16.34 -2.26
C VAL A 70 -0.89 -15.12 -1.64
N SER A 71 -1.36 -14.21 -2.48
CA SER A 71 -2.00 -12.96 -2.08
C SER A 71 -3.30 -12.88 -2.88
N ALA A 72 -4.44 -12.65 -2.22
CA ALA A 72 -5.74 -12.76 -2.86
C ALA A 72 -6.79 -11.83 -2.24
N PHE A 73 -7.67 -11.30 -3.08
CA PHE A 73 -8.88 -10.60 -2.65
C PHE A 73 -10.05 -11.59 -2.60
N LEU A 74 -10.85 -11.52 -1.54
CA LEU A 74 -12.03 -12.35 -1.35
C LEU A 74 -13.27 -11.48 -1.09
N CYS A 75 -14.43 -11.95 -1.53
CA CYS A 75 -15.72 -11.40 -1.15
C CYS A 75 -16.69 -12.54 -0.83
N SER A 76 -17.61 -12.32 0.11
CA SER A 76 -18.48 -13.40 0.63
C SER A 76 -19.38 -14.03 -0.43
N CYS A 77 -19.74 -13.28 -1.49
CA CYS A 77 -20.64 -13.74 -2.55
C CYS A 77 -19.93 -14.56 -3.65
N HIS A 78 -18.64 -14.36 -3.90
CA HIS A 78 -17.91 -15.05 -4.98
C HIS A 78 -16.70 -15.87 -4.50
N GLY A 79 -16.34 -15.80 -3.22
CA GLY A 79 -15.09 -16.33 -2.73
C GLY A 79 -13.93 -15.50 -3.28
N LEU A 80 -13.07 -16.09 -4.11
CA LEU A 80 -11.99 -15.35 -4.77
C LEU A 80 -12.56 -14.29 -5.71
N LEU A 81 -12.04 -13.07 -5.62
CA LEU A 81 -12.40 -11.98 -6.52
C LEU A 81 -11.73 -12.19 -7.88
N GLN A 82 -12.33 -13.08 -8.68
CA GLN A 82 -11.79 -13.55 -9.95
C GLN A 82 -12.91 -13.62 -11.00
N LEU A 83 -12.57 -13.22 -12.23
CA LEU A 83 -13.45 -13.36 -13.38
C LEU A 83 -13.39 -14.78 -13.95
N SER A 84 -14.50 -15.25 -14.48
CA SER A 84 -14.53 -16.48 -15.30
C SER A 84 -13.73 -16.32 -16.60
N ASP A 85 -13.35 -17.43 -17.22
CA ASP A 85 -12.64 -17.43 -18.51
C ASP A 85 -13.42 -16.72 -19.63
N GLU A 86 -14.75 -16.73 -19.58
CA GLU A 86 -15.60 -15.99 -20.51
C GLU A 86 -15.54 -14.48 -20.28
N GLN A 87 -15.67 -14.04 -19.02
CA GLN A 87 -15.54 -12.63 -18.65
C GLN A 87 -14.14 -12.07 -18.94
N LEU A 88 -13.08 -12.88 -18.75
CA LEU A 88 -11.71 -12.49 -19.11
C LEU A 88 -11.54 -12.33 -20.63
N ARG A 89 -12.11 -13.24 -21.43
CA ARG A 89 -12.08 -13.11 -22.90
C ARG A 89 -12.85 -11.89 -23.39
N ALA A 90 -13.96 -11.54 -22.73
CA ALA A 90 -14.71 -10.33 -23.03
C ALA A 90 -13.99 -9.04 -22.57
N ASN A 91 -13.09 -9.13 -21.58
CA ASN A 91 -12.39 -8.00 -20.99
C ASN A 91 -10.86 -8.17 -21.03
N PRO A 92 -10.24 -8.23 -22.23
CA PRO A 92 -8.82 -8.55 -22.38
C PRO A 92 -7.86 -7.52 -21.74
N HIS A 93 -8.36 -6.31 -21.43
CA HIS A 93 -7.60 -5.25 -20.76
C HIS A 93 -7.34 -5.52 -19.27
N ILE A 94 -8.10 -6.43 -18.66
CA ILE A 94 -7.94 -6.83 -17.25
C ILE A 94 -6.83 -7.89 -17.10
N GLY A 95 -6.57 -8.64 -18.18
CA GLY A 95 -5.57 -9.68 -18.21
C GLY A 95 -4.22 -9.19 -18.73
N ASN A 96 -3.25 -8.96 -17.84
CA ASN A 96 -1.90 -9.47 -18.04
C ASN A 96 -1.05 -9.39 -16.76
N LYS A 97 -0.59 -10.57 -16.34
CA LYS A 97 0.75 -10.91 -15.86
C LYS A 97 1.48 -9.86 -14.99
N GLU A 98 1.71 -10.24 -13.74
CA GLU A 98 2.75 -9.73 -12.84
C GLU A 98 2.55 -8.34 -12.23
N ALA A 99 1.46 -7.63 -12.55
CA ALA A 99 1.17 -6.34 -11.93
C ALA A 99 0.19 -6.50 -10.76
N PHE A 100 0.74 -6.43 -9.55
CA PHE A 100 0.12 -6.10 -8.26
C PHE A 100 -1.42 -6.22 -8.20
N LEU A 101 -1.91 -7.23 -7.47
CA LEU A 101 -3.34 -7.59 -7.32
C LEU A 101 -4.29 -6.39 -7.13
N VAL A 102 -3.82 -5.30 -6.50
CA VAL A 102 -4.59 -4.07 -6.28
C VAL A 102 -5.06 -3.41 -7.58
N HIS A 103 -4.23 -3.38 -8.63
CA HIS A 103 -4.58 -2.70 -9.89
C HIS A 103 -5.63 -3.46 -10.71
N GLN A 104 -5.77 -4.76 -10.49
CA GLN A 104 -6.77 -5.60 -11.15
C GLN A 104 -8.04 -5.76 -10.30
N ALA A 105 -7.92 -5.66 -8.97
CA ALA A 105 -9.04 -5.89 -8.06
C ALA A 105 -10.23 -4.93 -8.31
N ILE A 106 -9.96 -3.64 -8.57
CA ILE A 106 -11.04 -2.66 -8.82
C ILE A 106 -11.79 -2.97 -10.13
N PRO A 107 -11.14 -3.12 -11.30
CA PRO A 107 -11.85 -3.52 -12.53
C PRO A 107 -12.62 -4.83 -12.39
N ILE A 108 -12.05 -5.84 -11.73
CA ILE A 108 -12.74 -7.11 -11.48
C ILE A 108 -13.97 -6.88 -10.60
N PHE A 109 -13.84 -6.09 -9.53
CA PHE A 109 -14.93 -5.75 -8.63
C PHE A 109 -16.08 -5.06 -9.38
N GLU A 110 -15.78 -4.06 -10.22
CA GLU A 110 -16.77 -3.30 -10.98
C GLU A 110 -17.56 -4.19 -11.96
N LEU A 111 -16.92 -5.23 -12.52
CA LEU A 111 -17.59 -6.20 -13.38
C LEU A 111 -18.45 -7.20 -12.61
N LEU A 112 -18.00 -7.66 -11.43
CA LEU A 112 -18.73 -8.62 -10.61
C LEU A 112 -19.88 -7.98 -9.83
N HIS A 113 -19.78 -6.69 -9.50
CA HIS A 113 -20.74 -5.99 -8.64
C HIS A 113 -21.20 -4.66 -9.27
N PRO A 114 -21.89 -4.70 -10.42
CA PRO A 114 -22.34 -3.50 -11.10
C PRO A 114 -23.27 -2.68 -10.19
N GLY A 115 -22.97 -1.39 -10.05
CA GLY A 115 -23.79 -0.46 -9.25
C GLY A 115 -23.57 -0.53 -7.73
N CYS A 116 -22.72 -1.43 -7.25
CA CYS A 116 -22.37 -1.55 -5.82
C CYS A 116 -21.18 -0.66 -5.45
N ILE A 117 -20.92 -0.52 -4.14
CA ILE A 117 -19.73 0.15 -3.59
C ILE A 117 -18.88 -0.89 -2.85
N GLY A 118 -17.61 -1.01 -3.23
CA GLY A 118 -16.66 -1.92 -2.59
C GLY A 118 -16.06 -1.34 -1.32
N VAL A 119 -16.11 -2.09 -0.22
CA VAL A 119 -15.42 -1.79 1.04
C VAL A 119 -14.24 -2.72 1.18
N PHE A 120 -13.05 -2.26 0.78
CA PHE A 120 -11.81 -3.05 0.83
C PHE A 120 -11.19 -3.02 2.22
N CYS A 121 -10.95 -4.20 2.80
CA CYS A 121 -10.34 -4.40 4.10
C CYS A 121 -9.08 -5.26 3.95
N PHE A 122 -7.94 -4.72 4.36
CA PHE A 122 -6.63 -5.38 4.34
C PHE A 122 -5.84 -4.96 5.57
N ASP A 123 -4.80 -5.71 5.90
CA ASP A 123 -3.96 -5.43 7.06
C ASP A 123 -3.07 -4.19 6.82
N GLN A 124 -2.41 -3.72 7.89
CA GLN A 124 -1.45 -2.61 7.81
C GLN A 124 -0.02 -3.15 7.72
N SER A 125 0.22 -4.20 6.92
CA SER A 125 1.57 -4.67 6.67
C SER A 125 2.45 -3.56 6.10
N ILE A 126 3.77 -3.64 6.35
CA ILE A 126 4.73 -2.62 5.89
C ILE A 126 4.68 -2.46 4.36
N ASN A 127 4.33 -3.52 3.63
CA ASN A 127 4.18 -3.50 2.18
C ASN A 127 3.01 -2.59 1.74
N HIS A 128 1.93 -2.50 2.52
CA HIS A 128 0.81 -1.58 2.24
C HIS A 128 1.15 -0.11 2.51
N ASN A 129 2.21 0.17 3.26
CA ASN A 129 2.76 1.52 3.45
C ASN A 129 3.72 1.94 2.31
N ALA A 130 3.83 1.13 1.25
CA ALA A 130 4.61 1.49 0.07
C ALA A 130 4.01 2.74 -0.60
N MET A 131 4.75 3.84 -0.48
CA MET A 131 4.43 5.08 -1.17
C MET A 131 4.85 4.97 -2.64
N ALA A 132 4.20 5.74 -3.51
CA ALA A 132 4.58 5.83 -4.92
C ALA A 132 6.07 6.17 -5.07
N ALA A 133 6.69 5.69 -6.16
CA ALA A 133 8.13 5.87 -6.40
C ALA A 133 8.56 7.35 -6.44
N ASP A 134 7.64 8.23 -6.81
CA ASP A 134 7.80 9.68 -6.88
C ASP A 134 7.14 10.43 -5.70
N ALA A 135 6.68 9.74 -4.66
CA ALA A 135 6.03 10.38 -3.52
C ALA A 135 6.95 11.36 -2.78
N LEU A 136 6.36 12.42 -2.23
CA LEU A 136 7.04 13.41 -1.41
C LEU A 136 7.38 12.81 -0.04
N ILE A 137 8.63 12.38 0.17
CA ILE A 137 9.10 11.73 1.40
C ILE A 137 10.37 12.42 1.89
N ALA A 138 10.21 13.44 2.74
CA ALA A 138 11.34 14.26 3.21
C ALA A 138 12.51 13.44 3.79
N SER A 139 12.22 12.36 4.52
CA SER A 139 13.25 11.47 5.10
C SER A 139 14.14 10.74 4.08
N LYS A 140 13.74 10.71 2.80
CA LYS A 140 14.53 10.15 1.70
C LYS A 140 15.26 11.23 0.87
N MET A 141 15.15 12.50 1.24
CA MET A 141 15.84 13.59 0.55
C MET A 141 17.23 13.83 1.14
N ASN A 142 18.17 14.24 0.29
CA ASN A 142 19.47 14.70 0.73
C ASN A 142 19.39 16.16 1.21
N LEU A 143 20.33 16.58 2.07
CA LEU A 143 20.43 17.99 2.45
C LEU A 143 20.80 18.87 1.25
N SER A 144 21.73 18.38 0.43
CA SER A 144 22.20 19.02 -0.81
C SER A 144 21.48 18.44 -2.05
N PRO A 145 21.42 19.19 -3.16
CA PRO A 145 20.96 18.67 -4.44
C PRO A 145 21.66 17.39 -4.92
N GLY A 146 20.94 16.59 -5.71
CA GLY A 146 21.48 15.42 -6.41
C GLY A 146 21.86 14.26 -5.49
N GLY A 147 22.82 13.43 -5.92
CA GLY A 147 23.23 12.22 -5.21
C GLY A 147 22.18 11.11 -5.21
N ALA A 148 22.32 10.15 -4.31
CA ALA A 148 21.36 9.06 -4.14
C ALA A 148 20.13 9.55 -3.36
N GLN A 149 19.10 10.02 -4.07
CA GLN A 149 17.77 10.34 -3.55
C GLN A 149 16.72 10.13 -4.65
N PRO A 150 15.46 9.81 -4.32
CA PRO A 150 14.42 9.55 -5.32
C PRO A 150 14.02 10.85 -6.04
N LYS A 151 13.59 10.73 -7.30
CA LYS A 151 12.99 11.84 -8.04
C LYS A 151 11.53 11.97 -7.61
N MET A 152 11.26 12.94 -6.76
CA MET A 152 9.90 13.19 -6.27
C MET A 152 9.11 14.09 -7.22
N ARG A 153 7.80 13.90 -7.26
CA ARG A 153 6.87 14.77 -8.00
C ARG A 153 6.79 16.16 -7.39
N ASP A 154 6.36 17.11 -8.19
CA ASP A 154 6.12 18.47 -7.72
C ASP A 154 4.97 18.49 -6.70
N GLY A 155 5.11 19.36 -5.72
CA GLY A 155 4.14 19.55 -4.64
C GLY A 155 3.59 20.97 -4.63
N TRP A 156 2.94 21.32 -3.52
CA TRP A 156 2.51 22.68 -3.24
C TRP A 156 2.59 22.94 -1.74
N TYR A 157 2.57 24.21 -1.36
CA TYR A 157 2.52 24.65 0.03
C TYR A 157 1.71 25.96 0.13
N ILE A 158 1.28 26.30 1.34
CA ILE A 158 0.68 27.60 1.62
C ILE A 158 1.78 28.53 2.16
N ASN A 159 1.92 29.71 1.57
CA ASN A 159 2.91 30.70 2.01
C ASN A 159 2.39 31.53 3.21
N GLU A 160 3.20 32.46 3.71
CA GLU A 160 2.83 33.36 4.82
C GLU A 160 1.64 34.28 4.53
N HIS A 161 1.21 34.38 3.26
CA HIS A 161 0.08 35.19 2.80
C HIS A 161 -1.18 34.35 2.54
N ASP A 162 -1.22 33.10 3.01
CA ASP A 162 -2.30 32.13 2.76
C ASP A 162 -2.52 31.76 1.27
N GLU A 163 -1.50 31.94 0.43
CA GLU A 163 -1.57 31.63 -0.99
C GLU A 163 -0.97 30.26 -1.30
N ARG A 164 -1.61 29.52 -2.21
CA ARG A 164 -1.13 28.23 -2.69
C ARG A 164 0.00 28.40 -3.70
N CYS A 165 1.22 28.07 -3.30
CA CYS A 165 2.42 28.10 -4.12
C CYS A 165 2.80 26.69 -4.62
N ALA A 166 3.11 26.57 -5.90
CA ALA A 166 3.69 25.35 -6.44
C ALA A 166 5.14 25.19 -5.95
N GLN A 167 5.54 23.97 -5.59
CA GLN A 167 6.90 23.61 -5.23
C GLN A 167 7.43 22.59 -6.24
N SER A 168 8.35 23.02 -7.11
CA SER A 168 9.06 22.06 -7.94
C SER A 168 10.17 21.36 -7.14
N MET A 169 10.27 20.04 -7.30
CA MET A 169 11.26 19.20 -6.61
C MET A 169 12.50 18.91 -7.47
N ILE A 170 12.48 19.32 -8.73
CA ILE A 170 13.57 19.12 -9.70
C ILE A 170 14.02 20.49 -10.23
N PHE A 171 15.31 20.64 -10.49
CA PHE A 171 15.81 21.88 -11.08
C PHE A 171 15.34 22.07 -12.53
N PRO A 172 14.85 23.26 -12.90
CA PRO A 172 14.40 23.56 -14.25
C PRO A 172 15.56 23.53 -15.26
N ASN A 173 15.21 23.45 -16.55
CA ASN A 173 16.19 23.33 -17.64
C ASN A 173 17.18 24.51 -17.74
N ASN A 174 16.81 25.69 -17.24
CA ASN A 174 17.65 26.89 -17.24
C ASN A 174 18.65 26.94 -16.06
N HIS A 175 18.70 25.91 -15.21
CA HIS A 175 19.56 25.88 -14.03
C HIS A 175 20.84 25.05 -14.27
N LYS A 176 21.93 25.41 -13.58
CA LYS A 176 23.22 24.67 -13.66
C LYS A 176 23.09 23.19 -13.32
N LEU A 177 22.17 22.86 -12.41
CA LEU A 177 21.85 21.50 -11.95
C LEU A 177 20.59 20.93 -12.61
N LYS A 178 20.26 21.34 -13.85
CA LYS A 178 19.05 20.91 -14.56
C LYS A 178 18.77 19.40 -14.45
N GLY A 179 17.52 19.05 -14.17
CA GLY A 179 17.08 17.66 -14.06
C GLY A 179 17.55 16.92 -12.80
N GLN A 180 18.38 17.54 -11.95
CA GLN A 180 18.74 16.98 -10.64
C GLN A 180 17.66 17.29 -9.61
N GLN A 181 17.53 16.38 -8.63
CA GLN A 181 16.66 16.51 -7.48
C GLN A 181 17.14 17.64 -6.57
N LYS A 182 16.22 18.46 -6.08
CA LYS A 182 16.51 19.46 -5.05
C LYS A 182 16.68 18.76 -3.70
N GLY A 183 17.68 19.18 -2.93
CA GLY A 183 17.81 18.78 -1.53
C GLY A 183 16.94 19.63 -0.61
N ILE A 184 16.78 19.19 0.63
CA ILE A 184 15.97 19.87 1.66
C ILE A 184 16.39 21.33 1.82
N LYS A 185 17.70 21.62 1.83
CA LYS A 185 18.21 22.99 1.96
C LYS A 185 17.72 23.91 0.85
N GLN A 186 17.65 23.40 -0.39
CA GLN A 186 17.19 24.20 -1.51
C GLN A 186 15.69 24.49 -1.39
N VAL A 187 14.88 23.47 -1.07
CA VAL A 187 13.44 23.60 -0.90
C VAL A 187 13.09 24.57 0.24
N LEU A 188 13.75 24.44 1.40
CA LEU A 188 13.51 25.34 2.53
C LEU A 188 13.93 26.78 2.24
N LYS A 189 15.02 26.99 1.49
CA LYS A 189 15.42 28.34 1.06
C LYS A 189 14.40 28.98 0.12
N GLU A 190 13.88 28.21 -0.84
CA GLU A 190 12.82 28.68 -1.76
C GLU A 190 11.53 29.06 -1.01
N ARG A 191 11.31 28.47 0.16
CA ARG A 191 10.18 28.76 1.05
C ARG A 191 10.47 29.80 2.13
N ASN A 192 11.67 30.39 2.17
CA ASN A 192 12.13 31.27 3.26
C ASN A 192 12.15 30.64 4.66
N LEU A 193 12.20 29.31 4.76
CA LEU A 193 12.21 28.56 6.03
C LEU A 193 13.61 28.12 6.48
N TRP A 194 14.65 28.39 5.68
CA TRP A 194 16.01 27.98 6.03
C TRP A 194 16.62 28.93 7.07
N PRO A 195 16.98 28.45 8.28
CA PRO A 195 17.48 29.32 9.34
C PRO A 195 18.87 29.87 9.01
N THR A 196 19.16 31.08 9.50
CA THR A 196 20.45 31.79 9.26
C THR A 196 21.65 31.02 9.80
N LYS A 197 21.51 30.35 10.94
CA LYS A 197 22.55 29.50 11.54
C LYS A 197 22.81 28.22 10.74
N GLY A 198 21.90 27.86 9.83
CA GLY A 198 21.87 26.59 9.13
C GLY A 198 21.50 25.43 10.07
N ILE A 199 20.99 24.36 9.48
CA ILE A 199 20.59 23.14 10.18
C ILE A 199 21.24 21.93 9.51
N ARG A 200 21.48 20.88 10.30
CA ARG A 200 21.94 19.59 9.79
C ARG A 200 20.74 18.74 9.41
N LEU A 201 20.92 17.78 8.52
CA LEU A 201 19.87 16.82 8.18
C LEU A 201 19.42 16.04 9.42
N MET A 202 20.37 15.58 10.22
CA MET A 202 20.10 14.96 11.52
C MET A 202 21.22 15.37 12.48
N CYS A 203 20.86 15.88 13.64
CA CYS A 203 21.81 16.23 14.70
C CYS A 203 22.09 15.03 15.60
N GLU A 204 23.19 15.06 16.35
CA GLU A 204 23.62 13.96 17.23
C GLU A 204 22.53 13.57 18.23
N GLN A 205 21.86 14.56 18.82
CA GLN A 205 20.78 14.36 19.78
C GLN A 205 19.53 13.71 19.16
N CYS A 206 19.31 13.85 17.84
CA CYS A 206 18.21 13.22 17.12
C CYS A 206 18.61 11.90 16.43
N SER A 207 19.89 11.56 16.43
CA SER A 207 20.43 10.34 15.80
C SER A 207 20.43 9.11 16.71
N GLY A 208 20.08 9.26 17.99
CA GLY A 208 20.02 8.18 18.98
C GLY A 208 18.61 7.64 19.22
N LYS A 209 18.52 6.37 19.67
CA LYS A 209 17.29 5.79 20.25
C LYS A 209 17.08 6.35 21.66
N HIS A 210 16.74 7.63 21.76
CA HIS A 210 16.38 8.26 23.02
C HIS A 210 14.86 8.42 23.05
N ASP A 211 14.22 7.85 24.08
CA ASP A 211 12.76 7.93 24.27
C ASP A 211 12.30 9.35 24.63
N ASP A 212 13.24 10.25 24.98
CA ASP A 212 13.02 11.66 25.29
C ASP A 212 13.29 12.56 24.06
N ILE A 213 12.47 12.45 23.02
CA ILE A 213 12.43 13.48 21.97
C ILE A 213 11.62 14.65 22.53
N ASN A 214 12.28 15.74 22.91
CA ASN A 214 11.58 16.97 23.30
C ASN A 214 10.80 17.52 22.07
N PRO A 215 9.45 17.51 22.09
CA PRO A 215 8.63 17.93 20.95
C PRO A 215 8.70 19.44 20.67
N GLU A 216 9.20 20.26 21.60
CA GLU A 216 9.40 21.70 21.41
C GLU A 216 10.64 22.03 20.56
N ARG A 217 11.50 21.03 20.29
CA ARG A 217 12.77 21.21 19.58
C ARG A 217 12.61 21.10 18.05
N ILE A 218 11.86 22.03 17.48
CA ILE A 218 11.46 22.04 16.06
C ILE A 218 12.50 22.62 15.09
N ASP A 219 13.63 23.15 15.58
CA ASP A 219 14.59 23.93 14.78
C ASP A 219 15.99 23.27 14.67
N CYS A 220 16.16 22.05 15.16
CA CYS A 220 17.49 21.44 15.30
C CYS A 220 17.95 20.62 14.09
N CYS A 221 17.01 20.07 13.31
CA CYS A 221 17.26 19.20 12.16
C CYS A 221 16.39 19.61 10.96
N ALA A 222 16.78 19.19 9.76
CA ALA A 222 16.11 19.48 8.49
C ALA A 222 15.29 18.30 7.98
#